data_AF-W2C2T7-F1
#
_entry.id   AF-W2C2T7-F1
#
_cell.length_a   1.000
_cell.length_b   1.000
_cell.length_c   1.000
_cell.angle_alpha   90.00
_cell.angle_beta   90.00
_cell.angle_gamma   90.00
#
_symmetry.space_group_name_H-M   'P 1'
#
loop_
_entity.id
_entity.type
_entity.pdbx_description
1 polymer ?
#
loop_
_entity_poly.entity_id
_entity_poly.type
_entity_poly.pdbx_seq_one_letter_code
_entity_poly.pdbx_strand_id
1 'polypeptide(L)'
;MEDFGYQSLIQEMLPDLPLETADEGYSDKLKSAVEDYRAAYRAFDDAVETSGTTSPAVIAARHDKARDNAWRTLRAYVKVCTRHPDPDVAATSTRALQLIRNIGDLSIRNRTDETGRLNTLIQSLREIGAAPLAQAGVTPFIDDLERKDHAYREAYQHWMDVKGDRTIGLVQLKRRAADAAYRNLITTVNALIHLNGDAPYAAFVRSVNALIKRNKTALITRQTLRAKRHHSLIAPPPTTENQQHSES
;
A
#
# COMPACT_ATOMS: atom_id res chain seq x y z
N MET A 1 4.18 5.39 11.28
CA MET A 1 3.53 6.31 10.32
C MET A 1 3.74 7.77 10.74
N GLU A 2 3.49 8.15 12.00
CA GLU A 2 3.77 9.53 12.48
C GLU A 2 5.24 9.98 12.31
N ASP A 3 6.19 9.08 12.57
CA ASP A 3 7.63 9.36 12.42
C ASP A 3 8.06 9.58 10.95
N PHE A 4 7.47 8.81 10.02
CA PHE A 4 7.70 8.99 8.59
C PHE A 4 7.20 10.37 8.13
N GLY A 5 5.99 10.76 8.54
CA GLY A 5 5.45 12.09 8.25
C GLY A 5 6.25 13.23 8.89
N TYR A 6 6.80 13.03 10.10
CA TYR A 6 7.72 14.00 10.71
C TYR A 6 8.97 14.20 9.84
N GLN A 7 9.62 13.12 9.44
CA GLN A 7 10.85 13.18 8.64
C GLN A 7 10.61 13.74 7.24
N SER A 8 9.46 13.46 6.62
CA SER A 8 9.04 14.08 5.37
C SER A 8 9.02 15.62 5.47
N LEU A 9 8.45 16.17 6.54
CA LEU A 9 8.42 17.62 6.76
C LEU A 9 9.81 18.21 7.03
N ILE A 10 10.72 17.47 7.66
CA ILE A 10 12.12 17.92 7.81
C ILE A 10 12.81 17.99 6.44
N GLN A 11 12.56 17.03 5.53
CA GLN A 11 13.13 17.06 4.18
C GLN A 11 12.79 18.34 3.42
N GLU A 12 11.56 18.84 3.58
CA GLU A 12 11.09 20.10 2.99
C GLU A 12 11.81 21.34 3.56
N MET A 13 12.35 21.25 4.78
CA MET A 13 13.06 22.35 5.46
C MET A 13 14.57 22.36 5.16
N LEU A 14 15.14 21.30 4.61
CA LEU A 14 16.59 21.22 4.33
C LEU A 14 17.14 22.35 3.45
N PRO A 15 16.39 22.91 2.47
CA PRO A 15 16.84 24.08 1.71
C PRO A 15 17.06 25.35 2.55
N ASP A 16 16.56 25.42 3.78
CA ASP A 16 16.80 26.55 4.70
C ASP A 16 18.23 26.56 5.29
N LEU A 17 19.06 25.56 4.98
CA LEU A 17 20.45 25.46 5.41
C LEU A 17 21.39 26.04 4.35
N PRO A 18 22.57 26.59 4.75
CA PRO A 18 23.59 27.05 3.82
C PRO A 18 24.33 25.85 3.20
N LEU A 19 24.00 25.50 1.95
CA LEU A 19 24.47 24.29 1.26
C LEU A 19 25.34 24.58 0.03
N GLU A 20 25.46 25.84 -0.36
CA GLU A 20 26.33 26.29 -1.44
C GLU A 20 27.58 26.96 -0.88
N THR A 21 28.72 26.82 -1.56
CA THR A 21 30.02 27.32 -1.09
C THR A 21 30.07 28.84 -0.92
N ALA A 22 29.14 29.57 -1.55
CA ALA A 22 28.98 31.01 -1.41
C ALA A 22 28.14 31.43 -0.20
N ASP A 23 27.42 30.49 0.42
CA ASP A 23 26.53 30.80 1.54
C ASP A 23 27.34 31.08 2.81
N GLU A 24 26.96 32.13 3.54
CA GLU A 24 27.46 32.34 4.89
C GLU A 24 27.08 31.14 5.77
N GLY A 25 28.01 30.61 6.55
CA GLY A 25 27.78 29.40 7.36
C GLY A 25 27.86 28.08 6.59
N TYR A 26 28.25 28.08 5.31
CA TYR A 26 28.53 26.86 4.56
C TYR A 26 29.60 26.00 5.26
N SER A 27 29.44 24.67 5.15
CA SER A 27 30.47 23.70 5.50
C SER A 27 30.27 22.42 4.71
N ASP A 28 31.36 21.82 4.21
CA ASP A 28 31.32 20.52 3.54
C ASP A 28 30.70 19.44 4.45
N LYS A 29 30.94 19.52 5.77
CA LYS A 29 30.35 18.59 6.74
C LYS A 29 28.83 18.75 6.85
N LEU A 30 28.32 19.98 6.73
CA LEU A 30 26.87 20.23 6.73
C LEU A 30 26.23 19.66 5.48
N LYS A 31 26.83 19.94 4.31
CA LYS A 31 26.35 19.44 3.03
C LYS A 31 26.32 17.90 3.02
N SER A 32 27.41 17.26 3.45
CA SER A 32 27.48 15.80 3.59
C SER A 32 26.40 15.26 4.53
N ALA A 33 26.18 15.87 5.70
CA ALA A 33 25.17 15.41 6.64
C ALA A 33 23.73 15.53 6.08
N VAL A 34 23.46 16.57 5.28
CA VAL A 34 22.18 16.75 4.58
C VAL A 34 22.00 15.70 3.48
N GLU A 35 23.02 15.42 2.69
CA GLU A 35 23.00 14.41 1.63
C GLU A 35 22.81 13.00 2.21
N ASP A 36 23.53 12.66 3.28
CA ASP A 36 23.39 11.39 4.01
C ASP A 36 21.96 11.21 4.53
N TYR A 37 21.38 12.27 5.12
CA TYR A 37 20.02 12.23 5.60
C TYR A 37 18.98 12.09 4.47
N ARG A 38 19.15 12.80 3.36
CA ARG A 38 18.30 12.65 2.16
C ARG A 38 18.35 11.21 1.63
N ALA A 39 19.54 10.65 1.50
CA ALA A 39 19.73 9.28 1.02
C ALA A 39 19.08 8.26 1.97
N ALA A 40 19.29 8.41 3.28
CA ALA A 40 18.70 7.52 4.29
C ALA A 40 17.16 7.61 4.32
N TYR A 41 16.60 8.81 4.19
CA TYR A 41 15.16 9.01 4.12
C TYR A 41 14.54 8.40 2.86
N ARG A 42 15.14 8.59 1.68
CA ARG A 42 14.68 7.95 0.43
C ARG A 42 14.65 6.43 0.56
N ALA A 43 15.73 5.84 1.07
CA ALA A 43 15.77 4.40 1.30
C ALA A 43 14.75 3.90 2.35
N PHE A 44 14.32 4.76 3.27
CA PHE A 44 13.22 4.46 4.19
C PHE A 44 11.86 4.55 3.49
N ASP A 45 11.63 5.57 2.68
CA ASP A 45 10.43 5.74 1.86
C ASP A 45 10.20 4.55 0.92
N ASP A 46 11.22 4.17 0.13
CA ASP A 46 11.18 3.01 -0.77
C ASP A 46 10.80 1.72 -0.01
N ALA A 47 11.34 1.54 1.20
CA ALA A 47 11.03 0.40 2.05
C ALA A 47 9.58 0.43 2.56
N VAL A 48 9.04 1.62 2.86
CA VAL A 48 7.64 1.79 3.26
C VAL A 48 6.71 1.49 2.09
N GLU A 49 6.97 2.03 0.90
CA GLU A 49 6.17 1.79 -0.32
C GLU A 49 6.08 0.30 -0.66
N THR A 50 7.21 -0.41 -0.62
CA THR A 50 7.26 -1.87 -0.85
C THR A 50 6.53 -2.69 0.22
N SER A 51 6.12 -2.09 1.34
CA SER A 51 5.42 -2.73 2.45
C SER A 51 3.94 -2.32 2.60
N GLY A 52 3.48 -1.31 1.85
CA GLY A 52 2.13 -0.71 1.97
C GLY A 52 1.01 -1.44 1.21
N THR A 53 -0.16 -0.79 1.12
CA THR A 53 -1.31 -1.25 0.31
C THR A 53 -1.03 -1.21 -1.20
N THR A 54 0.01 -0.48 -1.61
CA THR A 54 0.61 -0.46 -2.94
C THR A 54 1.73 -1.48 -3.11
N SER A 55 2.01 -2.31 -2.10
CA SER A 55 3.07 -3.30 -2.20
C SER A 55 2.80 -4.31 -3.32
N PRO A 56 3.84 -4.81 -4.00
CA PRO A 56 3.70 -5.80 -5.07
C PRO A 56 2.90 -7.04 -4.65
N ALA A 57 3.04 -7.47 -3.41
CA ALA A 57 2.29 -8.60 -2.85
C ALA A 57 0.77 -8.33 -2.80
N VAL A 58 0.37 -7.14 -2.37
CA VAL A 58 -1.05 -6.73 -2.29
C VAL A 58 -1.63 -6.53 -3.68
N ILE A 59 -0.85 -5.94 -4.60
CA ILE A 59 -1.24 -5.79 -6.00
C ILE A 59 -1.47 -7.16 -6.65
N ALA A 60 -0.52 -8.09 -6.51
CA ALA A 60 -0.65 -9.45 -7.03
C ALA A 60 -1.89 -10.16 -6.44
N ALA A 61 -2.13 -10.06 -5.13
CA ALA A 61 -3.32 -10.63 -4.49
C ALA A 61 -4.64 -10.00 -4.98
N ARG A 62 -4.65 -8.69 -5.30
CA ARG A 62 -5.82 -8.03 -5.88
C ARG A 62 -6.12 -8.53 -7.29
N HIS A 63 -5.09 -8.68 -8.13
CA HIS A 63 -5.25 -9.23 -9.47
C HIS A 63 -5.67 -10.70 -9.44
N ASP A 64 -5.16 -11.47 -8.48
CA ASP A 64 -5.57 -12.86 -8.23
C ASP A 64 -7.08 -12.94 -7.96
N LYS A 65 -7.57 -12.13 -7.01
CA LYS A 65 -9.00 -12.04 -6.69
C LYS A 65 -9.85 -11.61 -7.89
N ALA A 66 -9.35 -10.69 -8.72
CA ALA A 66 -10.05 -10.24 -9.91
C ALA A 66 -10.14 -11.36 -10.97
N ARG A 67 -9.04 -12.08 -11.20
CA ARG A 67 -8.98 -13.26 -12.08
C ARG A 67 -9.95 -14.35 -11.64
N ASP A 68 -9.91 -14.69 -10.35
CA ASP A 68 -10.82 -15.61 -9.70
C ASP A 68 -12.29 -15.27 -9.95
N ASN A 69 -12.64 -13.98 -9.80
CA ASN A 69 -14.00 -13.52 -10.00
C ASN A 69 -14.43 -13.62 -11.48
N ALA A 70 -13.53 -13.29 -12.41
CA ALA A 70 -13.78 -13.44 -13.84
C ALA A 70 -14.04 -14.90 -14.21
N TRP A 71 -13.23 -15.84 -13.68
CA TRP A 71 -13.43 -17.26 -13.88
C TRP A 71 -14.78 -17.75 -13.32
N ARG A 72 -15.14 -17.35 -12.09
CA ARG A 72 -16.44 -17.70 -11.48
C ARG A 72 -17.61 -17.16 -12.31
N THR A 73 -17.46 -15.94 -12.84
CA THR A 73 -18.47 -15.29 -13.69
C THR A 73 -18.64 -16.01 -15.02
N LEU A 74 -17.53 -16.30 -15.74
CA LEU A 74 -17.54 -17.08 -16.96
C LEU A 74 -18.24 -18.43 -16.75
N ARG A 75 -17.85 -19.16 -15.69
CA ARG A 75 -18.45 -20.45 -15.34
C ARG A 75 -19.95 -20.33 -15.08
N ALA A 76 -20.39 -19.30 -14.36
CA ALA A 76 -21.80 -19.07 -14.07
C ALA A 76 -22.58 -18.78 -15.36
N TYR A 77 -22.05 -17.92 -16.23
CA TYR A 77 -22.65 -17.57 -17.51
C TYR A 77 -22.87 -18.80 -18.39
N VAL A 78 -21.81 -19.56 -18.69
CA VAL A 78 -21.94 -20.74 -19.57
C VAL A 78 -22.82 -21.82 -18.97
N LYS A 79 -22.86 -21.94 -17.63
CA LYS A 79 -23.75 -22.90 -16.94
C LYS A 79 -25.22 -22.56 -17.15
N VAL A 80 -25.59 -21.28 -17.15
CA VAL A 80 -26.96 -20.86 -17.44
C VAL A 80 -27.27 -21.11 -18.91
N CYS A 81 -26.36 -20.75 -19.82
CA CYS A 81 -26.57 -20.89 -21.25
C CYS A 81 -26.60 -22.34 -21.75
N THR A 82 -26.23 -23.36 -20.96
CA THR A 82 -26.46 -24.76 -21.36
C THR A 82 -27.95 -25.11 -21.49
N ARG A 83 -28.86 -24.27 -21.00
CA ARG A 83 -30.32 -24.43 -21.12
C ARG A 83 -30.95 -23.36 -22.02
N HIS A 84 -30.15 -22.72 -22.86
CA HIS A 84 -30.62 -21.69 -23.77
C HIS A 84 -31.60 -22.29 -24.81
N PRO A 85 -32.66 -21.56 -25.21
CA PRO A 85 -33.65 -22.06 -26.18
C PRO A 85 -33.07 -22.26 -27.60
N ASP A 86 -32.04 -21.48 -27.97
CA ASP A 86 -31.24 -21.74 -29.17
C ASP A 86 -30.30 -22.96 -28.93
N PRO A 87 -30.45 -24.06 -29.69
CA PRO A 87 -29.67 -25.27 -29.50
C PRO A 87 -28.16 -25.09 -29.78
N ASP A 88 -27.77 -24.18 -30.67
CA ASP A 88 -26.37 -23.93 -31.00
C ASP A 88 -25.65 -23.19 -29.86
N VAL A 89 -26.36 -22.25 -29.23
CA VAL A 89 -25.89 -21.56 -28.00
C VAL A 89 -25.76 -22.57 -26.86
N ALA A 90 -26.73 -23.46 -26.69
CA ALA A 90 -26.71 -24.49 -25.65
C ALA A 90 -25.57 -25.49 -25.85
N ALA A 91 -25.32 -25.94 -27.08
CA ALA A 91 -24.23 -26.84 -27.44
C ALA A 91 -22.86 -26.19 -27.19
N THR A 92 -22.67 -24.96 -27.66
CA THR A 92 -21.44 -24.17 -27.44
C THR A 92 -21.16 -23.99 -25.96
N SER A 93 -22.17 -23.60 -25.18
CA SER A 93 -22.06 -23.38 -23.74
C SER A 93 -21.78 -24.68 -22.97
N THR A 94 -22.35 -25.80 -23.42
CA THR A 94 -22.09 -27.13 -22.84
C THR A 94 -20.63 -27.53 -23.05
N ARG A 95 -20.10 -27.35 -24.26
CA ARG A 95 -18.68 -27.60 -24.56
C ARG A 95 -17.75 -26.72 -23.72
N ALA A 96 -18.05 -25.42 -23.62
CA ALA A 96 -17.28 -24.51 -22.78
C ALA A 96 -17.33 -24.92 -21.29
N LEU A 97 -18.50 -25.30 -20.77
CA LEU A 97 -18.65 -25.76 -19.39
C LEU A 97 -17.88 -27.05 -19.11
N GLN A 98 -17.81 -27.98 -20.06
CA GLN A 98 -17.01 -29.20 -19.94
C GLN A 98 -15.52 -28.86 -19.81
N LEU A 99 -14.99 -27.97 -20.67
CA LEU A 99 -13.60 -27.51 -20.57
C LEU A 99 -13.30 -26.89 -19.21
N ILE A 100 -14.19 -26.02 -18.70
CA ILE A 100 -14.04 -25.41 -17.37
C ILE A 100 -14.04 -26.47 -16.26
N ARG A 101 -14.90 -27.49 -16.35
CA ARG A 101 -14.97 -28.58 -15.35
C ARG A 101 -13.72 -29.46 -15.35
N ASN A 102 -13.10 -29.68 -16.50
CA ASN A 102 -11.91 -30.53 -16.64
C ASN A 102 -10.68 -29.98 -15.91
N ILE A 103 -10.65 -28.69 -15.60
CA ILE A 103 -9.60 -28.10 -14.77
C ILE A 103 -9.77 -28.49 -13.29
N GLY A 104 -10.97 -28.89 -12.85
CA GLY A 104 -11.25 -29.23 -11.47
C GLY A 104 -11.25 -28.01 -10.54
N ASP A 105 -11.18 -28.24 -9.23
CA ASP A 105 -11.18 -27.16 -8.24
C ASP A 105 -9.84 -26.43 -8.21
N LEU A 106 -9.87 -25.12 -8.47
CA LEU A 106 -8.71 -24.23 -8.42
C LEU A 106 -8.36 -23.84 -6.98
N SER A 107 -9.29 -23.94 -6.03
CA SER A 107 -9.10 -23.48 -4.64
C SER A 107 -8.22 -24.40 -3.78
N ILE A 108 -7.87 -25.59 -4.26
CA ILE A 108 -7.13 -26.63 -3.52
C ILE A 108 -5.66 -26.74 -4.01
N ARG A 109 -5.22 -25.89 -4.94
CA ARG A 109 -3.96 -26.10 -5.71
C ARG A 109 -2.89 -25.04 -5.44
N ASN A 110 -1.64 -25.39 -5.76
CA ASN A 110 -0.52 -24.46 -5.73
C ASN A 110 -0.65 -23.43 -6.87
N ARG A 111 -0.27 -22.17 -6.62
CA ARG A 111 -0.49 -21.00 -7.50
C ARG A 111 0.15 -21.13 -8.88
N THR A 112 1.28 -21.83 -8.98
CA THR A 112 1.97 -22.09 -10.25
C THR A 112 1.18 -23.06 -11.13
N ASP A 113 0.62 -24.12 -10.54
CA ASP A 113 -0.20 -25.11 -11.25
C ASP A 113 -1.56 -24.54 -11.68
N GLU A 114 -2.10 -23.61 -10.88
CA GLU A 114 -3.35 -22.91 -11.19
C GLU A 114 -3.22 -22.02 -12.44
N THR A 115 -2.13 -21.26 -12.52
CA THR A 115 -1.86 -20.32 -13.62
C THR A 115 -1.56 -21.04 -14.94
N GLY A 116 -0.82 -22.16 -14.89
CA GLY A 116 -0.55 -22.97 -16.09
C GLY A 116 -1.81 -23.56 -16.71
N ARG A 117 -2.77 -24.00 -15.89
CA ARG A 117 -4.00 -24.63 -16.40
C ARG A 117 -5.05 -23.62 -16.85
N LEU A 118 -5.04 -22.42 -16.29
CA LEU A 118 -5.92 -21.35 -16.75
C LEU A 118 -5.55 -20.88 -18.17
N ASN A 119 -4.25 -20.85 -18.49
CA ASN A 119 -3.77 -20.64 -19.86
C ASN A 119 -4.31 -21.69 -20.83
N THR A 120 -4.13 -22.97 -20.49
CA THR A 120 -4.63 -24.08 -21.32
C THR A 120 -6.13 -23.99 -21.49
N LEU A 121 -6.88 -23.64 -20.44
CA LEU A 121 -8.33 -23.42 -20.55
C LEU A 121 -8.67 -22.32 -21.55
N ILE A 122 -8.06 -21.14 -21.43
CA ILE A 122 -8.34 -20.02 -22.34
C ILE A 122 -8.09 -20.46 -23.78
N GLN A 123 -6.97 -21.14 -24.04
CA GLN A 123 -6.66 -21.69 -25.35
C GLN A 123 -7.73 -22.69 -25.82
N SER A 124 -8.08 -23.68 -25.01
CA SER A 124 -9.12 -24.66 -25.35
C SER A 124 -10.51 -24.06 -25.55
N LEU A 125 -10.84 -22.97 -24.83
CA LEU A 125 -12.08 -22.22 -25.05
C LEU A 125 -12.05 -21.54 -26.41
N ARG A 126 -10.92 -20.93 -26.81
CA ARG A 126 -10.76 -20.31 -28.13
C ARG A 126 -10.83 -21.31 -29.27
N GLU A 127 -10.39 -22.56 -29.04
CA GLU A 127 -10.51 -23.67 -30.01
C GLU A 127 -11.96 -24.08 -30.31
N ILE A 128 -12.96 -23.61 -29.55
CA ILE A 128 -14.38 -23.75 -29.92
C ILE A 128 -14.70 -22.98 -31.21
N GLY A 129 -13.98 -21.90 -31.48
CA GLY A 129 -14.14 -21.07 -32.68
C GLY A 129 -14.84 -19.73 -32.40
N ALA A 130 -14.41 -18.68 -33.09
CA ALA A 130 -14.86 -17.31 -32.85
C ALA A 130 -16.36 -17.11 -33.11
N ALA A 131 -16.90 -17.67 -34.20
CA ALA A 131 -18.30 -17.50 -34.57
C ALA A 131 -19.27 -18.16 -33.55
N PRO A 132 -19.08 -19.44 -33.16
CA PRO A 132 -19.90 -20.05 -32.10
C PRO A 132 -19.81 -19.32 -30.76
N LEU A 133 -18.61 -18.88 -30.35
CA LEU A 133 -18.41 -18.15 -29.10
C LEU A 133 -19.12 -16.79 -29.10
N ALA A 134 -19.11 -16.09 -30.24
CA ALA A 134 -19.81 -14.83 -30.42
C ALA A 134 -21.33 -15.03 -30.37
N GLN A 135 -21.87 -16.04 -31.06
CA GLN A 135 -23.30 -16.37 -31.03
C GLN A 135 -23.76 -16.73 -29.61
N ALA A 136 -22.94 -17.46 -28.85
CA ALA A 136 -23.25 -17.81 -27.46
C ALA A 136 -23.01 -16.66 -26.46
N GLY A 137 -22.49 -15.51 -26.90
CA GLY A 137 -22.16 -14.37 -26.04
C GLY A 137 -21.06 -14.65 -25.01
N VAL A 138 -20.23 -15.67 -25.23
CA VAL A 138 -19.19 -16.11 -24.29
C VAL A 138 -17.91 -15.28 -24.45
N THR A 139 -17.65 -14.74 -25.65
CA THR A 139 -16.42 -14.03 -26.01
C THR A 139 -15.99 -12.96 -24.98
N PRO A 140 -16.87 -12.03 -24.54
CA PRO A 140 -16.46 -10.98 -23.60
C PRO A 140 -15.98 -11.52 -22.24
N PHE A 141 -16.49 -12.68 -21.82
CA PHE A 141 -16.09 -13.32 -20.56
C PHE A 141 -14.73 -14.01 -20.69
N ILE A 142 -14.41 -14.56 -21.87
CA ILE A 142 -13.08 -15.12 -22.16
C ILE A 142 -12.06 -13.98 -22.23
N ASP A 143 -12.37 -12.90 -22.95
CA ASP A 143 -11.50 -11.71 -23.07
C ASP A 143 -11.20 -11.10 -21.68
N ASP A 144 -12.23 -10.99 -20.82
CA ASP A 144 -12.08 -10.48 -19.47
C ASP A 144 -11.17 -11.37 -18.59
N LEU A 145 -11.35 -12.68 -18.67
CA LEU A 145 -10.53 -13.66 -17.95
C LEU A 145 -9.07 -13.61 -18.42
N GLU A 146 -8.84 -13.59 -19.72
CA GLU A 146 -7.51 -13.55 -20.34
C GLU A 146 -6.73 -12.29 -19.93
N ARG A 147 -7.36 -11.13 -20.04
CA ARG A 147 -6.79 -9.85 -19.60
C ARG A 147 -6.43 -9.85 -18.12
N LYS A 148 -7.29 -10.39 -17.25
CA LYS A 148 -7.06 -10.43 -15.80
C LYS A 148 -5.97 -11.44 -15.42
N ASP A 149 -5.87 -12.55 -16.13
CA ASP A 149 -4.80 -13.52 -15.92
C ASP A 149 -3.44 -12.99 -16.35
N HIS A 150 -3.37 -12.24 -17.46
CA HIS A 150 -2.16 -11.50 -17.85
C HIS A 150 -1.72 -10.53 -16.76
N ALA A 151 -2.63 -9.67 -16.30
CA ALA A 151 -2.35 -8.69 -15.26
C ALA A 151 -1.90 -9.33 -13.94
N TYR A 152 -2.46 -10.50 -13.59
CA TYR A 152 -1.98 -11.28 -12.44
C TYR A 152 -0.55 -11.76 -12.65
N ARG A 153 -0.23 -12.35 -13.82
CA ARG A 153 1.10 -12.89 -14.09
C ARG A 153 2.19 -11.81 -14.05
N GLU A 154 1.93 -10.65 -14.64
CA GLU A 154 2.84 -9.49 -14.55
C GLU A 154 3.05 -9.05 -13.10
N ALA A 155 1.97 -8.88 -12.33
CA ALA A 155 2.05 -8.47 -10.93
C ALA A 155 2.73 -9.53 -10.05
N TYR A 156 2.51 -10.82 -10.32
CA TYR A 156 3.10 -11.92 -9.59
C TYR A 156 4.60 -12.03 -9.88
N GLN A 157 5.03 -11.88 -11.13
CA GLN A 157 6.44 -11.87 -11.50
C GLN A 157 7.16 -10.70 -10.82
N HIS A 158 6.62 -9.49 -10.91
CA HIS A 158 7.16 -8.32 -10.21
C HIS A 158 7.23 -8.55 -8.69
N TRP A 159 6.22 -9.20 -8.10
CA TRP A 159 6.27 -9.57 -6.69
C TRP A 159 7.37 -10.58 -6.39
N MET A 160 7.62 -11.58 -7.24
CA MET A 160 8.72 -12.54 -7.08
C MET A 160 10.09 -11.87 -7.15
N ASP A 161 10.28 -10.95 -8.10
CA ASP A 161 11.51 -10.18 -8.25
C ASP A 161 11.79 -9.38 -6.96
N VAL A 162 10.79 -8.62 -6.48
CA VAL A 162 10.89 -7.86 -5.22
C VAL A 162 11.00 -8.75 -3.98
N LYS A 163 10.36 -9.93 -3.98
CA LYS A 163 10.43 -10.89 -2.86
C LYS A 163 11.82 -11.51 -2.75
N GLY A 164 12.49 -11.78 -3.88
CA GLY A 164 13.88 -12.25 -3.91
C GLY A 164 14.83 -11.31 -3.16
N ASP A 165 14.55 -10.02 -3.23
CA ASP A 165 15.36 -8.96 -2.59
C ASP A 165 14.91 -8.61 -1.17
N ARG A 166 13.82 -9.20 -0.67
CA ARG A 166 13.16 -8.73 0.56
C ARG A 166 13.89 -9.20 1.82
N THR A 167 14.55 -8.26 2.50
CA THR A 167 15.10 -8.46 3.85
C THR A 167 14.00 -8.29 4.91
N ILE A 168 13.75 -9.30 5.74
CA ILE A 168 12.81 -9.18 6.89
C ILE A 168 13.32 -8.09 7.83
N GLY A 169 12.43 -7.17 8.23
CA GLY A 169 12.80 -6.04 9.09
C GLY A 169 13.43 -4.84 8.36
N LEU A 170 13.50 -4.86 7.02
CA LEU A 170 14.08 -3.77 6.22
C LEU A 170 13.49 -2.40 6.55
N VAL A 171 12.16 -2.27 6.64
CA VAL A 171 11.50 -1.00 6.99
C VAL A 171 12.01 -0.45 8.32
N GLN A 172 12.11 -1.32 9.34
CA GLN A 172 12.57 -0.92 10.67
C GLN A 172 14.07 -0.61 10.69
N LEU A 173 14.86 -1.31 9.88
CA LEU A 173 16.28 -1.04 9.68
C LEU A 173 16.50 0.32 9.02
N LYS A 174 15.81 0.58 7.89
CA LYS A 174 15.91 1.84 7.15
C LYS A 174 15.38 3.03 7.95
N ARG A 175 14.31 2.84 8.70
CA ARG A 175 13.83 3.83 9.69
C ARG A 175 14.92 4.22 10.68
N ARG A 176 15.57 3.25 11.33
CA ARG A 176 16.66 3.52 12.29
C ARG A 176 17.83 4.24 11.63
N ALA A 177 18.15 3.91 10.38
CA ALA A 177 19.19 4.60 9.62
C ALA A 177 18.82 6.07 9.34
N ALA A 178 17.58 6.34 8.91
CA ALA A 178 17.07 7.70 8.71
C ALA A 178 17.06 8.50 10.02
N ASP A 179 16.62 7.90 11.14
CA ASP A 179 16.67 8.52 12.48
C ASP A 179 18.11 8.89 12.89
N ALA A 180 19.06 7.99 12.64
CA ALA A 180 20.47 8.21 12.97
C ALA A 180 21.07 9.36 12.14
N ALA A 181 20.80 9.37 10.83
CA ALA A 181 21.25 10.43 9.94
C ALA A 181 20.62 11.79 10.30
N TYR A 182 19.32 11.82 10.66
CA TYR A 182 18.67 13.03 11.17
C TYR A 182 19.34 13.54 12.46
N ARG A 183 19.60 12.68 13.44
CA ARG A 183 20.30 13.09 14.67
C ARG A 183 21.71 13.62 14.38
N ASN A 184 22.41 13.00 13.43
CA ASN A 184 23.72 13.48 12.99
C ASN A 184 23.61 14.89 12.40
N LEU A 185 22.67 15.12 11.47
CA LEU A 185 22.41 16.44 10.90
C LEU A 185 22.14 17.50 11.98
N ILE A 186 21.24 17.23 12.93
CA ILE A 186 20.96 18.16 14.02
C ILE A 186 22.19 18.43 14.88
N THR A 187 23.01 17.40 15.13
CA THR A 187 24.26 17.54 15.88
C THR A 187 25.26 18.43 15.13
N THR A 188 25.39 18.24 13.81
CA THR A 188 26.24 19.06 12.94
C THR A 188 25.79 20.51 12.92
N VAL A 189 24.48 20.78 12.76
CA VAL A 189 23.93 22.15 12.78
C VAL A 189 24.20 22.81 14.13
N ASN A 190 23.94 22.12 15.25
CA ASN A 190 24.21 22.67 16.58
C ASN A 190 25.71 22.95 16.82
N ALA A 191 26.60 22.09 16.33
CA ALA A 191 28.04 22.30 16.42
C ALA A 191 28.48 23.53 15.61
N LEU A 192 27.92 23.71 14.41
CA LEU A 192 28.22 24.88 13.56
C LEU A 192 27.66 26.18 14.15
N ILE A 193 26.47 26.16 14.74
CA ILE A 193 25.92 27.29 15.49
C ILE A 193 26.86 27.71 16.62
N HIS A 194 27.42 26.74 17.34
CA HIS A 194 28.36 27.02 18.43
C HIS A 194 29.67 27.66 17.94
N LEU A 195 30.15 27.28 16.76
CA LEU A 195 31.42 27.76 16.19
C LEU A 195 31.28 29.10 15.45
N ASN A 196 30.20 29.26 14.70
CA ASN A 196 30.06 30.32 13.69
C ASN A 196 28.96 31.34 14.02
N GLY A 197 28.17 31.10 15.08
CA GLY A 197 26.95 31.84 15.38
C GLY A 197 25.72 31.23 14.70
N ASP A 198 24.54 31.65 15.16
CA ASP A 198 23.26 31.05 14.79
C ASP A 198 22.62 31.65 13.53
N ALA A 199 22.96 32.89 13.19
CA ALA A 199 22.33 33.66 12.12
C ALA A 199 22.17 32.88 10.79
N PRO A 200 23.19 32.17 10.28
CA PRO A 200 23.08 31.44 9.03
C PRO A 200 22.13 30.24 9.07
N TYR A 201 21.87 29.68 10.26
CA TYR A 201 21.07 28.46 10.45
C TYR A 201 19.68 28.76 11.02
N ALA A 202 19.39 30.03 11.32
CA ALA A 202 18.24 30.42 12.12
C ALA A 202 16.90 30.09 11.45
N ALA A 203 16.81 30.13 10.11
CA ALA A 203 15.61 29.75 9.37
C ALA A 203 15.26 28.28 9.60
N PHE A 204 16.20 27.38 9.33
CA PHE A 204 16.07 25.95 9.58
C PHE A 204 15.70 25.65 11.04
N VAL A 205 16.43 26.24 11.99
CA VAL A 205 16.20 26.02 13.43
C VAL A 205 14.79 26.46 13.85
N ARG A 206 14.30 27.61 13.35
CA ARG A 206 12.93 28.07 13.61
C ARG A 206 11.90 27.09 13.05
N SER A 207 12.05 26.65 11.81
CA SER A 207 11.15 25.71 11.14
C SER A 207 11.07 24.37 11.90
N VAL A 208 12.22 23.80 12.27
CA VAL A 208 12.30 22.55 13.02
C VAL A 208 11.68 22.69 14.42
N ASN A 209 11.98 23.77 15.14
CA ASN A 209 11.41 24.00 16.47
C ASN A 209 9.88 24.18 16.44
N ALA A 210 9.36 24.86 15.42
CA ALA A 210 7.92 24.99 15.22
C ALA A 210 7.27 23.62 14.98
N LEU A 211 7.91 22.75 14.20
CA LEU A 211 7.45 21.39 13.95
C LEU A 211 7.49 20.52 15.22
N ILE A 212 8.57 20.60 16.01
CA ILE A 212 8.67 19.90 17.31
C ILE A 212 7.54 20.35 18.24
N LYS A 213 7.27 21.65 18.33
CA LYS A 213 6.19 22.21 19.17
C LYS A 213 4.84 21.67 18.72
N ARG A 214 4.53 21.73 17.42
CA ARG A 214 3.28 21.22 16.85
C ARG A 214 3.07 19.74 17.19
N ASN A 215 4.09 18.91 17.03
CA ASN A 215 3.98 17.47 17.30
C ASN A 215 3.84 17.16 18.79
N LYS A 216 4.57 17.86 19.67
CA LYS A 216 4.38 17.75 21.13
C LYS A 216 2.95 18.09 21.53
N THR A 217 2.40 19.19 21.02
CA THR A 217 1.01 19.58 21.29
C THR A 217 0.03 18.52 20.82
N ALA A 218 0.18 18.01 19.59
CA ALA A 218 -0.69 16.96 19.05
C ALA A 218 -0.66 15.67 19.89
N LEU A 219 0.52 15.25 20.36
CA LEU A 219 0.65 14.07 21.24
C LEU A 219 -0.06 14.27 22.58
N ILE A 220 0.09 15.43 23.21
CA ILE A 220 -0.59 15.76 24.48
C ILE A 220 -2.11 15.77 24.27
N THR A 221 -2.61 16.38 23.19
CA THR A 221 -4.04 16.37 22.86
C THR A 221 -4.57 14.95 22.65
N ARG A 222 -3.82 14.08 21.95
CA ARG A 222 -4.22 12.67 21.78
C ARG A 222 -4.25 11.91 23.10
N GLN A 223 -3.26 12.09 23.96
CA GLN A 223 -3.22 11.45 25.28
C GLN A 223 -4.39 11.88 26.16
N THR A 224 -4.69 13.18 26.21
CA THR A 224 -5.82 13.71 26.99
C THR A 224 -7.17 13.23 26.46
N LEU A 225 -7.38 13.21 25.14
CA LEU A 225 -8.59 12.66 24.53
C LEU A 225 -8.75 11.16 24.81
N ARG A 226 -7.66 10.39 24.75
CA ARG A 226 -7.67 8.96 25.07
C ARG A 226 -8.00 8.72 26.55
N ALA A 227 -7.44 9.52 27.46
CA ALA A 227 -7.74 9.46 28.88
C ALA A 227 -9.21 9.81 29.17
N LYS A 228 -9.76 10.85 28.52
CA LYS A 228 -11.18 11.21 28.63
C LYS A 228 -12.10 10.09 28.14
N ARG A 229 -11.80 9.48 26.98
CA ARG A 229 -12.56 8.34 26.45
C ARG A 229 -12.52 7.12 27.38
N HIS A 230 -11.36 6.82 27.94
CA HIS A 230 -11.21 5.73 28.90
C HIS A 230 -12.00 6.01 30.19
N HIS A 231 -11.96 7.26 30.69
CA HIS A 231 -12.74 7.67 31.86
C HIS A 231 -14.25 7.60 31.61
N SER A 232 -14.73 8.03 30.44
CA SER A 232 -16.16 7.94 30.09
C SER A 232 -16.68 6.50 29.91
N LEU A 233 -15.79 5.55 29.61
CA LEU A 233 -16.14 4.13 29.51
C LEU A 233 -16.19 3.42 30.87
N ILE A 234 -15.56 4.00 31.90
CA ILE A 234 -15.45 3.42 33.25
C ILE A 234 -16.36 4.15 34.25
N ALA A 235 -16.76 5.39 33.96
CA ALA A 235 -17.68 6.13 34.79
C ALA A 235 -19.06 5.43 34.82
N PRO A 236 -19.65 5.21 36.02
CA PRO A 236 -21.00 4.66 36.12
C PRO A 236 -22.00 5.62 35.48
N PRO A 237 -23.12 5.12 34.94
CA PRO A 237 -24.13 5.99 34.32
C PRO A 237 -24.61 7.03 35.34
N PRO A 238 -24.90 8.26 34.90
CA PRO A 238 -25.35 9.32 35.80
C PRO A 238 -26.61 8.85 36.54
N THR A 239 -26.58 8.93 37.86
CA THR A 239 -27.73 8.65 38.70
C THR A 239 -28.80 9.69 38.40
N THR A 240 -29.85 9.30 37.69
CA THR A 240 -31.07 10.10 37.58
C THR A 240 -31.71 10.14 38.96
N GLU A 241 -31.42 11.19 39.73
CA GLU A 241 -32.22 11.58 40.88
C GLU A 241 -33.61 11.96 40.37
N ASN A 242 -34.56 11.06 40.62
CA ASN A 242 -35.96 11.24 40.33
C ASN A 242 -36.53 12.25 41.33
N GLN A 243 -36.48 13.55 41.01
CA GLN A 243 -37.27 14.56 41.71
C GLN A 243 -38.75 14.38 41.32
N GLN A 244 -39.45 13.50 42.03
CA GLN A 244 -40.90 13.57 42.09
C GLN A 244 -41.30 14.79 42.92
N HIS A 245 -41.54 15.90 42.23
CA HIS A 245 -42.48 16.91 42.70
C HIS A 245 -43.88 16.31 42.61
N SER A 246 -44.48 15.98 43.75
CA SER A 246 -45.94 15.93 43.90
C SER A 246 -46.36 17.18 44.66
N GLU A 247 -46.79 18.20 43.92
CA GLU A 247 -47.68 19.22 44.46
C GLU A 247 -49.12 18.67 44.43
N SER A 248 -49.76 18.75 45.61
CA SER A 248 -51.19 18.80 45.95
C SER A 248 -52.18 17.88 45.22
#